data_AF-A0A0D0BDI1-F1
#
_entry.id   AF-A0A0D0BDI1-F1
#
_cell.length_a   1.000
_cell.length_b   1.000
_cell.length_c   1.000
_cell.angle_alpha   90.00
_cell.angle_beta   90.00
_cell.angle_gamma   90.00
#
_symmetry.space_group_name_H-M   'P 1'
#
loop_
_entity.id
_entity.type
_entity.pdbx_description
1 polymer ?
#
loop_
_entity_poly.entity_id
_entity_poly.type
_entity_poly.pdbx_seq_one_letter_code
_entity_poly.pdbx_strand_id
1 'polypeptide(L)'
;SYYRKADISSLQGGEYAIHLCPYGPRCASPSEPHKVTVVHTNGIHGTRISYCLCDGSPQPLDQSMNAHLFPAMIKQPKTFITFQALDEFTEHTVTSKKSVFNYVAALQCLTDGCFT
;
A
#
# COMPACT_ATOMS: atom_id res chain seq x y z
N SER A 1 -13.28 -6.50 -28.02
CA SER A 1 -13.73 -6.04 -26.70
C SER A 1 -12.75 -4.99 -26.21
N TYR A 2 -13.18 -3.74 -26.02
CA TYR A 2 -12.28 -2.64 -25.61
C TYR A 2 -12.25 -2.58 -24.07
N TYR A 3 -11.30 -3.28 -23.46
CA TYR A 3 -11.07 -3.16 -22.02
C TYR A 3 -10.36 -1.84 -21.75
N ARG A 4 -11.11 -0.85 -21.24
CA ARG A 4 -10.55 0.43 -20.82
C ARG A 4 -10.10 0.28 -19.37
N LYS A 5 -8.80 0.37 -19.10
CA LYS A 5 -8.26 0.37 -17.74
C LYS A 5 -8.80 1.62 -17.03
N ALA A 6 -9.81 1.43 -16.18
CA ALA A 6 -10.34 2.47 -15.32
C ALA A 6 -9.68 2.35 -13.95
N ASP A 7 -9.37 3.49 -13.36
CA ASP A 7 -8.73 3.57 -12.06
C ASP A 7 -9.71 3.12 -10.96
N ILE A 8 -9.25 2.39 -9.94
CA ILE A 8 -10.13 1.93 -8.85
C ILE A 8 -10.72 3.15 -8.11
N SER A 9 -10.01 4.28 -8.07
CA SER A 9 -10.52 5.52 -7.49
C SER A 9 -11.72 6.11 -8.24
N SER A 10 -12.06 5.63 -9.43
CA SER A 10 -13.22 6.07 -10.21
C SER A 10 -14.49 5.22 -9.98
N LEU A 11 -14.39 4.13 -9.20
CA LEU A 11 -15.54 3.31 -8.86
C LEU A 11 -16.56 4.09 -8.03
N GLN A 12 -17.86 3.76 -8.24
CA GLN A 12 -18.99 4.41 -7.56
C GLN A 12 -18.96 5.94 -7.66
N GLY A 13 -18.57 6.49 -8.82
CA GLY A 13 -18.51 7.95 -9.00
C GLY A 13 -17.39 8.65 -8.24
N GLY A 14 -16.40 7.91 -7.72
CA GLY A 14 -15.26 8.47 -6.97
C GLY A 14 -15.43 8.49 -5.46
N GLU A 15 -16.50 7.87 -4.96
CA GLU A 15 -16.83 7.75 -3.54
C GLU A 15 -16.23 6.49 -2.91
N TYR A 16 -15.83 5.50 -3.72
CA TYR A 16 -15.26 4.26 -3.20
C TYR A 16 -13.89 4.48 -2.54
N ALA A 17 -13.72 3.92 -1.34
CA ALA A 17 -12.47 3.92 -0.59
C ALA A 17 -12.22 2.58 0.10
N ILE A 18 -10.95 2.18 0.17
CA ILE A 18 -10.51 1.02 0.93
C ILE A 18 -10.34 1.45 2.38
N HIS A 19 -11.13 0.85 3.28
CA HIS A 19 -11.06 1.14 4.72
C HIS A 19 -10.10 0.19 5.42
N LEU A 20 -9.05 0.71 6.05
CA LEU A 20 -8.03 -0.08 6.75
C LEU A 20 -8.40 -0.33 8.22
N CYS A 21 -9.64 -0.77 8.46
CA CYS A 21 -10.13 -1.00 9.81
C CYS A 21 -9.78 -2.41 10.30
N PRO A 22 -9.01 -2.55 11.40
CA PRO A 22 -8.70 -3.87 11.96
C PRO A 22 -9.89 -4.50 12.71
N TYR A 23 -10.90 -3.70 13.08
CA TYR A 23 -12.02 -4.13 13.94
C TYR A 23 -13.22 -4.70 13.18
N GLY A 24 -13.20 -4.71 11.85
CA GLY A 24 -14.27 -5.29 11.04
C GLY A 24 -14.62 -4.54 9.76
N PRO A 25 -15.69 -4.94 9.06
CA PRO A 25 -16.02 -4.47 7.71
C PRO A 25 -16.53 -3.02 7.66
N ARG A 26 -16.94 -2.45 8.80
CA ARG A 26 -17.37 -1.06 8.92
C ARG A 26 -16.58 -0.39 10.02
N CYS A 27 -15.93 0.72 9.69
CA CYS A 27 -15.20 1.53 10.65
C CYS A 27 -16.17 2.52 11.31
N ALA A 28 -16.14 2.64 12.65
CA ALA A 28 -16.95 3.61 13.37
C ALA A 28 -16.41 5.04 13.24
N SER A 29 -15.11 5.19 12.98
CA SER A 29 -14.42 6.48 12.84
C SER A 29 -13.36 6.40 11.73
N PRO A 30 -13.76 6.42 10.45
CA PRO A 30 -12.81 6.43 9.34
C PRO A 30 -12.24 7.84 9.13
N SER A 31 -10.98 7.93 8.70
CA SER A 31 -10.41 9.17 8.19
C SER A 31 -11.01 9.56 6.84
N GLU A 32 -10.86 10.83 6.46
CA GLU A 32 -11.20 11.27 5.10
C GLU A 32 -10.43 10.43 4.06
N PRO A 33 -11.12 9.92 3.01
CA PRO A 33 -10.45 9.14 1.98
C PRO A 33 -9.47 9.99 1.17
N HIS A 34 -8.21 9.59 1.13
CA HIS A 34 -7.19 10.26 0.32
C HIS A 34 -6.74 9.38 -0.85
N LYS A 35 -6.37 10.02 -1.97
CA LYS A 35 -5.90 9.33 -3.16
C LYS A 35 -4.51 8.75 -2.93
N VAL A 36 -4.31 7.53 -3.42
CA VAL A 36 -3.04 6.81 -3.36
C VAL A 36 -2.85 6.02 -4.65
N THR A 37 -1.61 5.65 -4.92
CA THR A 37 -1.22 4.71 -5.97
C THR A 37 -0.87 3.38 -5.33
N VAL A 38 -1.45 2.29 -5.80
CA VAL A 38 -1.15 0.92 -5.38
C VAL A 38 -0.52 0.18 -6.55
N VAL A 39 0.68 -0.35 -6.30
CA VAL A 39 1.41 -1.23 -7.22
C VAL A 39 1.05 -2.67 -6.88
N HIS A 40 0.45 -3.35 -7.85
CA HIS A 40 0.08 -4.75 -7.76
C HIS A 40 0.67 -5.51 -8.95
N THR A 41 0.69 -6.84 -8.89
CA THR A 41 1.25 -7.72 -9.93
C THR A 41 0.60 -7.51 -11.30
N ASN A 42 -0.72 -7.27 -11.30
CA ASN A 42 -1.48 -6.94 -12.51
C ASN A 42 -1.34 -5.46 -12.96
N GLY A 43 -0.51 -4.66 -12.29
CA GLY A 43 -0.15 -3.29 -12.67
C GLY A 43 -0.37 -2.23 -11.59
N ILE A 44 -0.19 -0.98 -12.00
CA ILE A 44 -0.35 0.20 -11.14
C ILE A 44 -1.80 0.70 -11.22
N HIS A 45 -2.39 0.98 -10.06
CA HIS A 45 -3.76 1.47 -9.89
C HIS A 45 -3.80 2.65 -8.95
N GLY A 46 -4.50 3.72 -9.30
CA GLY A 46 -4.97 4.69 -8.33
C GLY A 46 -6.16 4.12 -7.55
N THR A 47 -6.24 4.51 -6.28
CA THR A 47 -7.37 4.19 -5.40
C THR A 47 -7.47 5.25 -4.30
N ARG A 48 -8.40 5.08 -3.37
CA ARG A 48 -8.53 5.89 -2.17
C ARG A 48 -8.43 5.00 -0.94
N ILE A 49 -7.75 5.48 0.08
CA ILE A 49 -7.62 4.78 1.36
C ILE A 49 -8.18 5.67 2.48
N SER A 50 -8.87 5.05 3.42
CA SER A 50 -9.28 5.63 4.70
C SER A 50 -8.69 4.81 5.84
N TYR A 51 -7.97 5.48 6.74
CA TYR A 51 -7.47 4.87 7.96
C TYR A 51 -8.57 4.80 9.02
N CYS A 52 -8.43 3.85 9.93
CA CYS A 52 -9.20 3.78 11.16
C CYS A 52 -8.66 4.80 12.17
N LEU A 53 -9.57 5.58 12.76
CA LEU A 53 -9.31 6.52 13.86
C LEU A 53 -10.10 6.14 15.12
N CYS A 54 -10.50 4.87 15.25
CA CYS A 54 -11.10 4.37 16.49
C CYS A 54 -10.09 4.42 17.65
N ASP A 55 -10.58 4.52 18.87
CA ASP A 55 -9.72 4.47 20.05
C ASP A 55 -8.95 3.14 20.10
N GLY A 56 -7.66 3.21 20.43
CA GLY A 56 -6.74 2.07 20.37
C GLY A 56 -6.35 1.59 18.97
N SER A 57 -6.75 2.29 17.89
CA SER A 57 -6.34 1.92 16.53
C SER A 57 -4.82 2.07 16.34
N PRO A 58 -4.18 1.16 15.59
CA PRO A 58 -2.75 1.22 15.33
C PRO A 58 -2.40 2.42 14.43
N GLN A 59 -1.12 2.80 14.34
CA GLN A 59 -0.72 3.95 13.53
C GLN A 59 -0.99 3.71 12.02
N PRO A 60 -1.10 4.76 11.18
CA PRO A 60 -1.38 4.59 9.75
C PRO A 60 -0.41 3.65 9.01
N LEU A 61 0.87 3.66 9.41
CA LEU A 61 1.88 2.74 8.90
C LEU A 61 1.52 1.28 9.21
N ASP A 62 1.23 0.99 10.48
CA ASP A 62 0.85 -0.35 10.94
C ASP A 62 -0.47 -0.81 10.30
N GLN A 63 -1.45 0.08 10.16
CA GLN A 63 -2.70 -0.20 9.44
C GLN A 63 -2.46 -0.60 7.99
N SER A 64 -1.53 0.08 7.31
CA SER A 64 -1.13 -0.24 5.94
C SER A 64 -0.46 -1.60 5.86
N MET A 65 0.48 -1.87 6.78
CA MET A 65 1.21 -3.13 6.86
C MET A 65 0.27 -4.32 7.16
N ASN A 66 -0.67 -4.14 8.08
CA ASN A 66 -1.71 -5.14 8.37
C ASN A 66 -2.64 -5.41 7.18
N ALA A 67 -2.77 -4.44 6.27
CA ALA A 67 -3.49 -4.59 5.01
C ALA A 67 -2.62 -5.09 3.85
N HIS A 68 -1.40 -5.56 4.13
CA HIS A 68 -0.42 -6.00 3.12
C HIS A 68 -0.07 -4.92 2.07
N LEU A 69 -0.14 -3.65 2.49
CA LEU A 69 0.25 -2.49 1.71
C LEU A 69 1.54 -1.90 2.27
N PHE A 70 2.65 -2.15 1.57
CA PHE A 70 3.94 -1.61 1.93
C PHE A 70 4.08 -0.17 1.41
N PRO A 71 4.28 0.83 2.26
CA PRO A 71 4.44 2.20 1.80
C PRO A 71 5.81 2.39 1.12
N ALA A 72 5.82 3.02 -0.06
CA ALA A 72 7.07 3.41 -0.72
C ALA A 72 7.78 4.59 0.00
N MET A 73 7.08 5.31 0.88
CA MET A 73 7.62 6.43 1.66
C MET A 73 6.98 6.48 3.05
N ILE A 74 7.79 6.66 4.10
CA ILE A 74 7.35 6.57 5.50
C ILE A 74 6.49 7.78 5.93
N LYS A 75 6.88 9.01 5.58
CA LYS A 75 6.23 10.22 6.11
C LYS A 75 4.86 10.51 5.50
N GLN A 76 4.66 10.24 4.21
CA GLN A 76 3.38 10.38 3.51
C GLN A 76 3.34 9.43 2.31
N PRO A 77 2.97 8.17 2.50
CA PRO A 77 2.88 7.24 1.38
C PRO A 77 1.73 7.64 0.45
N LYS A 78 2.08 8.29 -0.65
CA LYS A 78 1.21 8.41 -1.81
C LYS A 78 1.25 7.17 -2.69
N THR A 79 2.23 6.30 -2.46
CA THR A 79 2.45 5.06 -3.20
C THR A 79 2.61 3.91 -2.23
N PHE A 80 1.85 2.85 -2.47
CA PHE A 80 1.92 1.57 -1.77
C PHE A 80 2.23 0.47 -2.76
N ILE A 81 2.97 -0.53 -2.31
CA ILE A 81 3.30 -1.74 -3.05
C ILE A 81 2.67 -2.90 -2.28
N THR A 82 1.90 -3.72 -2.98
CA THR A 82 1.33 -4.93 -2.38
C THR A 82 2.44 -5.94 -2.09
N PHE A 83 2.29 -6.72 -1.02
CA PHE A 83 3.27 -7.76 -0.69
C PHE A 83 3.41 -8.77 -1.82
N GLN A 84 2.32 -9.11 -2.51
CA GLN A 84 2.37 -9.98 -3.68
C GLN A 84 3.25 -9.41 -4.81
N ALA A 85 3.19 -8.10 -5.05
CA ALA A 85 4.08 -7.46 -6.02
C ALA A 85 5.54 -7.44 -5.55
N LEU A 86 5.79 -7.34 -4.24
CA LEU A 86 7.12 -7.50 -3.67
C LEU A 86 7.63 -8.94 -3.82
N ASP A 87 6.78 -9.95 -3.61
CA ASP A 87 7.12 -11.35 -3.74
C ASP A 87 7.44 -11.72 -5.19
N GLU A 88 6.63 -11.30 -6.16
CA GLU A 88 6.88 -11.51 -7.59
C GLU A 88 8.13 -10.75 -8.07
N PHE A 89 8.34 -9.51 -7.61
CA PHE A 89 9.58 -8.79 -7.87
C PHE A 89 10.79 -9.52 -7.28
N THR A 90 10.66 -10.08 -6.08
CA THR A 90 11.70 -10.87 -5.44
C THR A 90 11.97 -12.16 -6.22
N GLU A 91 10.94 -12.87 -6.69
CA GLU A 91 11.08 -14.06 -7.55
C GLU A 91 11.82 -13.74 -8.85
N HIS A 92 11.49 -12.63 -9.51
CA HIS A 92 12.21 -12.15 -10.70
C HIS A 92 13.63 -11.65 -10.41
N THR A 93 13.90 -11.19 -9.19
CA THR A 93 15.23 -10.72 -8.76
C THR A 93 16.09 -11.86 -8.16
N VAL A 94 15.49 -12.99 -7.78
CA VAL A 94 16.17 -14.18 -7.25
C VAL A 94 16.67 -15.06 -8.40
N THR A 95 17.62 -14.49 -9.15
CA THR A 95 18.86 -15.19 -9.54
C THR A 95 19.99 -14.86 -8.54
N SER A 96 19.67 -14.38 -7.33
CA SER A 96 20.63 -14.31 -6.22
C SER A 96 19.92 -14.19 -4.87
N LYS A 97 20.34 -15.00 -3.90
CA LYS A 97 19.76 -15.16 -2.55
C LYS A 97 19.70 -13.85 -1.75
N LYS A 98 18.59 -13.12 -1.78
CA LYS A 98 18.31 -12.05 -0.81
C LYS A 98 16.90 -12.19 -0.25
N SER A 99 16.80 -12.37 1.07
CA SER A 99 15.54 -12.39 1.83
C SER A 99 14.77 -11.08 1.62
N VAL A 100 13.44 -11.15 1.54
CA VAL A 100 12.51 -10.00 1.44
C VAL A 100 12.82 -8.93 2.50
N PHE A 101 13.25 -9.34 3.71
CA PHE A 101 13.70 -8.43 4.77
C PHE A 101 14.93 -7.59 4.37
N ASN A 102 15.90 -8.19 3.67
CA ASN A 102 17.10 -7.47 3.21
C ASN A 102 16.77 -6.52 2.06
N TYR A 103 15.74 -6.82 1.25
CA TYR A 103 15.28 -5.92 0.19
C TYR A 103 14.48 -4.76 0.75
N VAL A 104 13.57 -5.01 1.70
CA VAL A 104 12.85 -3.97 2.45
C VAL A 104 13.82 -3.04 3.19
N ALA A 105 14.83 -3.61 3.86
CA ALA A 105 15.90 -2.83 4.49
C ALA A 105 16.75 -2.05 3.47
N ALA A 106 17.04 -2.64 2.29
CA ALA A 106 17.78 -1.94 1.23
C ALA A 106 16.97 -0.80 0.60
N LEU A 107 15.66 -0.97 0.40
CA LEU A 107 14.76 0.09 -0.06
C LEU A 107 14.64 1.20 0.97
N GLN A 108 14.57 0.87 2.26
CA GLN A 108 14.64 1.84 3.35
C GLN A 108 15.97 2.62 3.31
N CYS A 109 17.12 1.95 3.19
CA CYS A 109 18.43 2.61 3.07
C CYS A 109 18.56 3.53 1.85
N LEU A 110 18.01 3.13 0.70
CA LEU A 110 18.03 3.92 -0.53
C LEU A 110 17.10 5.14 -0.46
N THR A 111 16.01 5.04 0.30
CA THR A 111 14.99 6.10 0.41
C THR A 111 15.31 7.10 1.51
N ASP A 112 15.88 6.64 2.63
CA ASP A 112 16.25 7.49 3.77
C ASP A 112 17.66 8.09 3.63
N GLY A 113 18.37 7.82 2.53
CA GLY A 113 19.68 8.38 2.25
C GLY A 113 20.70 7.99 3.32
N CYS A 114 20.92 6.69 3.51
CA CYS A 114 22.00 6.23 4.38
C CYS A 114 23.36 6.64 3.77
N PHE A 115 23.90 7.76 4.23
CA PHE A 115 25.30 8.12 4.02
C PHE A 115 26.13 7.40 5.08
N THR A 116 27.01 6.50 4.65
CA THR A 116 28.26 6.16 5.34
C THR A 116 29.38 6.19 4.33
#